data_AF-A0A2K8Z9K0-F1
#
_entry.id   AF-A0A2K8Z9K0-F1
#
_cell.length_a   1.000
_cell.length_b   1.000
_cell.length_c   1.000
_cell.angle_alpha   90.00
_cell.angle_beta   90.00
_cell.angle_gamma   90.00
#
_symmetry.space_group_name_H-M   'P 1'
#
loop_
_entity.id
_entity.type
_entity.pdbx_description
1 polymer ?
#
loop_
_entity_poly.entity_id
_entity_poly.type
_entity_poly.pdbx_seq_one_letter_code
_entity_poly.pdbx_strand_id
1 'polypeptide(L)'
;MKTLIGIMILVFLANVVSKGQSLPPARIHFLNVMVGINAEITTTIDKKKPIQLKSRKWVVVQVVGDSLGFVIDGKPYFVHFEPNKQYYFVVQASYGSRPVITEKSEREFILTAAMNSVKGPEGYDLARVAN
;
A
#
# COMPACT_ATOMS: atom_id res chain seq x y z
N MET A 1 -12.64 -37.15 35.45
CA MET A 1 -11.72 -35.98 35.46
C MET A 1 -10.71 -35.97 34.31
N LYS A 2 -10.11 -37.10 33.92
CA LYS A 2 -9.13 -37.17 32.81
C LYS A 2 -9.70 -36.73 31.44
N THR A 3 -10.97 -37.02 31.16
CA THR A 3 -11.67 -36.64 29.92
C THR A 3 -11.94 -35.13 29.79
N LEU A 4 -12.10 -34.42 30.91
CA LEU A 4 -12.44 -32.99 30.93
C LEU A 4 -11.22 -32.12 30.61
N ILE A 5 -10.02 -32.56 31.03
CA ILE A 5 -8.74 -31.92 30.73
C ILE A 5 -8.42 -32.02 29.24
N GLY A 6 -8.70 -33.17 28.62
CA GLY A 6 -8.47 -33.38 27.18
C GLY A 6 -9.30 -32.46 26.28
N ILE A 7 -10.58 -32.26 26.62
CA ILE A 7 -11.47 -31.34 25.89
C ILE A 7 -11.00 -29.90 26.04
N MET A 8 -10.57 -29.50 27.23
CA MET A 8 -10.10 -28.14 27.50
C MET A 8 -8.82 -27.79 26.72
N ILE A 9 -7.89 -28.75 26.57
CA ILE A 9 -6.67 -28.59 25.76
C ILE A 9 -7.01 -28.45 24.28
N LEU A 10 -7.99 -29.20 23.77
CA LEU A 10 -8.42 -29.14 22.37
C LEU A 10 -9.08 -27.79 22.02
N VAL A 11 -9.87 -27.23 22.93
CA VAL A 11 -10.45 -25.88 22.79
C VAL A 11 -9.39 -24.79 22.87
N PHE A 12 -8.37 -24.95 23.71
CA PHE A 12 -7.24 -24.01 23.75
C PHE A 12 -6.42 -24.05 22.45
N LEU A 13 -6.07 -25.23 21.93
CA LEU A 13 -5.34 -25.36 20.65
C LEU A 13 -6.13 -24.79 19.46
N ALA A 14 -7.45 -25.00 19.40
CA ALA A 14 -8.30 -24.46 18.34
C ALA A 14 -8.35 -22.91 18.32
N ASN A 15 -8.19 -22.26 19.48
CA ASN A 15 -8.13 -20.80 19.58
C ASN A 15 -6.76 -20.19 19.22
N VAL A 16 -5.68 -20.99 19.21
CA VAL A 16 -4.35 -20.49 18.79
C VAL A 16 -4.20 -20.51 17.28
N VAL A 17 -4.78 -21.50 16.59
CA VAL A 17 -4.64 -21.66 15.13
C VAL A 17 -5.42 -20.60 14.35
N SER A 18 -6.53 -20.10 14.89
CA SER A 18 -7.38 -19.10 14.22
C SER A 18 -6.81 -17.67 14.18
N LYS A 19 -5.72 -17.39 14.90
CA LYS A 19 -5.06 -16.07 14.91
C LYS A 19 -3.80 -15.97 14.03
N GLY A 20 -3.45 -17.02 13.29
CA GLY A 20 -2.14 -17.17 12.66
C GLY A 20 -2.00 -16.86 11.17
N GLN A 21 -3.06 -16.48 10.44
CA GLN A 21 -3.01 -16.43 8.97
C GLN A 21 -3.63 -15.17 8.34
N SER A 22 -3.40 -13.97 8.88
CA SER A 22 -3.51 -12.79 8.02
C SER A 22 -2.29 -12.74 7.12
N LEU A 23 -2.49 -12.78 5.80
CA LEU A 23 -1.40 -12.59 4.85
C LEU A 23 -0.66 -11.29 5.19
N PRO A 24 0.68 -11.30 5.30
CA PRO A 24 1.44 -10.10 5.58
C PRO A 24 1.19 -9.04 4.49
N PRO A 25 1.02 -7.76 4.86
CA PRO A 25 0.64 -6.74 3.89
C PRO A 25 1.72 -6.52 2.84
N ALA A 26 1.31 -6.25 1.60
CA ALA A 26 2.21 -5.66 0.61
C ALA A 26 2.41 -4.17 0.93
N ARG A 27 3.60 -3.65 0.65
CA ARG A 27 3.96 -2.25 0.87
C ARG A 27 4.20 -1.54 -0.45
N ILE A 28 3.45 -0.48 -0.69
CA ILE A 28 3.46 0.22 -1.96
C ILE A 28 3.94 1.65 -1.71
N HIS A 29 5.10 1.97 -2.25
CA HIS A 29 5.78 3.23 -2.07
C HIS A 29 5.47 4.13 -3.27
N PHE A 30 4.92 5.31 -3.00
CA PHE A 30 4.68 6.34 -4.01
C PHE A 30 5.53 7.56 -3.71
N LEU A 31 6.22 8.05 -4.73
CA LEU A 31 7.03 9.27 -4.67
C LEU A 31 6.48 10.28 -5.67
N ASN A 32 5.88 11.37 -5.20
CA ASN A 32 5.52 12.47 -6.08
C ASN A 32 6.68 13.46 -6.17
N VAL A 33 7.34 13.51 -7.32
CA VAL A 33 8.47 14.43 -7.59
C VAL A 33 8.03 15.74 -8.26
N MET A 34 6.76 15.85 -8.65
CA MET A 34 6.25 17.06 -9.30
C MET A 34 6.25 18.24 -8.34
N VAL A 35 6.54 19.43 -8.87
CA VAL A 35 6.53 20.69 -8.12
C VAL A 35 5.17 21.36 -8.29
N GLY A 36 4.49 21.65 -7.18
CA GLY A 36 3.21 22.37 -7.19
C GLY A 36 2.00 21.57 -7.68
N ILE A 37 2.21 20.31 -8.09
CA ILE A 37 1.15 19.41 -8.56
C ILE A 37 0.95 18.31 -7.52
N ASN A 38 -0.27 18.23 -6.99
CA ASN A 38 -0.70 17.11 -6.17
C ASN A 38 -1.36 16.07 -7.07
N ALA A 39 -1.12 14.79 -6.77
CA ALA A 39 -1.86 13.69 -7.38
C ALA A 39 -2.73 13.03 -6.32
N GLU A 40 -3.86 12.49 -6.77
CA GLU A 40 -4.76 11.75 -5.92
C GLU A 40 -4.75 10.29 -6.33
N ILE A 41 -4.67 9.39 -5.36
CA ILE A 41 -4.82 7.96 -5.56
C ILE A 41 -6.07 7.52 -4.81
N THR A 42 -7.06 6.98 -5.52
CA THR A 42 -8.14 6.21 -4.88
C THR A 42 -7.89 4.73 -5.07
N THR A 43 -8.26 3.91 -4.08
CA THR A 43 -8.19 2.46 -4.20
C THR A 43 -9.55 1.86 -4.57
N THR A 44 -9.55 0.64 -5.11
CA THR A 44 -10.78 -0.13 -5.33
C THR A 44 -11.50 -0.49 -4.03
N ILE A 45 -10.78 -0.54 -2.90
CA ILE A 45 -11.31 -0.89 -1.58
C ILE A 45 -12.06 0.29 -0.95
N ASP A 46 -11.46 1.48 -0.94
CA ASP A 46 -12.09 2.68 -0.36
C ASP A 46 -11.92 3.88 -1.30
N LYS A 47 -12.92 4.06 -2.17
CA LYS A 47 -13.01 5.20 -3.10
C LYS A 47 -13.33 6.52 -2.41
N LYS A 48 -13.77 6.51 -1.14
CA LYS A 48 -14.20 7.71 -0.40
C LYS A 48 -13.06 8.35 0.40
N LYS A 49 -11.94 7.63 0.58
CA LYS A 49 -10.75 8.11 1.28
C LYS A 49 -9.55 8.15 0.34
N PRO A 50 -9.44 9.18 -0.50
CA PRO A 50 -8.29 9.31 -1.37
C PRO A 50 -6.98 9.51 -0.60
N ILE A 51 -5.93 8.87 -1.11
CA ILE A 51 -4.56 9.03 -0.67
C ILE A 51 -3.96 10.21 -1.42
N GLN A 52 -3.62 11.26 -0.68
CA GLN A 52 -3.12 12.50 -1.24
C GLN A 52 -1.61 12.44 -1.43
N LEU A 53 -1.16 12.39 -2.68
CA LEU A 53 0.25 12.50 -3.04
C LEU A 53 0.62 13.97 -3.24
N LYS A 54 0.97 14.64 -2.13
CA LYS A 54 1.40 16.04 -2.17
C LYS A 54 2.72 16.19 -2.94
N SER A 55 2.95 17.37 -3.51
CA SER A 55 4.21 17.73 -4.16
C SER A 55 5.42 17.42 -3.27
N ARG A 56 6.44 16.77 -3.84
CA ARG A 56 7.69 16.35 -3.17
C ARG A 56 7.44 15.56 -1.88
N LYS A 57 6.50 14.61 -1.93
CA LYS A 57 6.24 13.68 -0.84
C LYS A 57 6.39 12.23 -1.23
N TRP A 58 6.86 11.46 -0.25
CA TRP A 58 6.86 10.01 -0.24
C TRP A 58 5.74 9.52 0.64
N VAL A 59 4.88 8.67 0.09
CA VAL A 59 3.78 7.98 0.75
C VAL A 59 4.00 6.46 0.69
N VAL A 60 3.66 5.76 1.78
CA VAL A 60 3.66 4.29 1.84
C VAL A 60 2.25 3.81 2.12
N VAL A 61 1.74 2.93 1.27
CA VAL A 61 0.41 2.33 1.36
C VAL A 61 0.58 0.86 1.69
N GLN A 62 0.01 0.43 2.81
CA GLN A 62 0.02 -0.96 3.26
C GLN A 62 -1.32 -1.62 2.98
N VAL A 63 -1.28 -2.79 2.35
CA VAL A 63 -2.48 -3.45 1.83
C VAL A 63 -2.46 -4.94 2.08
N VAL A 64 -3.63 -5.51 2.42
CA VAL A 64 -3.82 -6.94 2.68
C VAL A 64 -4.88 -7.47 1.70
N GLY A 65 -4.54 -8.47 0.89
CA GLY A 65 -5.46 -9.10 -0.07
C GLY A 65 -5.08 -8.91 -1.54
N ASP A 66 -5.92 -9.45 -2.43
CA ASP A 66 -5.69 -9.51 -3.87
C ASP A 66 -5.71 -8.12 -4.55
N SER A 67 -5.03 -8.07 -5.71
CA SER A 67 -4.91 -6.95 -6.69
C SER A 67 -5.66 -5.66 -6.34
N LEU A 68 -4.89 -4.58 -6.11
CA LEU A 68 -5.48 -3.25 -5.98
C LEU A 68 -5.57 -2.57 -7.34
N GLY A 69 -6.74 -1.98 -7.58
CA GLY A 69 -6.86 -0.93 -8.57
C GLY A 69 -6.55 0.41 -7.92
N PHE A 70 -5.65 1.16 -8.51
CA PHE A 70 -5.45 2.58 -8.24
C PHE A 70 -6.12 3.41 -9.32
N VAL A 71 -6.77 4.50 -8.96
CA VAL A 71 -7.18 5.52 -9.94
C VAL A 71 -6.33 6.75 -9.69
N ILE A 72 -5.63 7.19 -10.72
CA ILE A 72 -4.79 8.40 -10.70
C ILE A 72 -5.27 9.30 -11.82
N ASP A 73 -5.69 10.52 -11.48
CA ASP A 73 -6.21 11.49 -12.46
C ASP A 73 -7.31 10.88 -13.36
N GLY A 74 -8.23 10.11 -12.74
CA GLY A 74 -9.34 9.45 -13.42
C GLY A 74 -8.99 8.19 -14.22
N LYS A 75 -7.71 7.78 -14.29
CA LYS A 75 -7.29 6.56 -15.01
C LYS A 75 -7.08 5.38 -14.07
N PRO A 76 -7.71 4.22 -14.33
CA PRO A 76 -7.52 3.02 -13.53
C PRO A 76 -6.20 2.32 -13.88
N TYR A 77 -5.50 1.84 -12.86
CA TYR A 77 -4.28 1.04 -12.89
C TYR A 77 -4.49 -0.17 -12.00
N PHE A 78 -4.61 -1.36 -12.59
CA PHE A 78 -4.78 -2.60 -11.85
C PHE A 78 -3.43 -3.32 -11.79
N VAL A 79 -2.92 -3.50 -10.57
CA VAL A 79 -1.66 -4.21 -10.33
C VAL A 79 -1.91 -5.28 -9.29
N HIS A 80 -1.43 -6.48 -9.57
CA HIS A 80 -1.44 -7.57 -8.61
C HIS A 80 -0.25 -7.40 -7.65
N PHE A 81 -0.54 -7.27 -6.35
CA PHE A 81 0.48 -7.12 -5.33
C PHE A 81 0.61 -8.41 -4.54
N GLU A 82 1.81 -8.98 -4.53
CA GLU A 82 2.09 -10.17 -3.76
C GLU A 82 2.27 -9.81 -2.28
N PRO A 83 1.74 -10.63 -1.36
CA PRO A 83 1.97 -10.49 0.07
C PRO A 83 3.46 -10.41 0.42
N ASN A 84 3.80 -9.61 1.43
CA ASN A 84 5.18 -9.38 1.90
C ASN A 84 6.16 -8.80 0.86
N LYS A 85 5.69 -8.34 -0.31
CA LYS A 85 6.53 -7.62 -1.28
C LYS A 85 6.44 -6.11 -1.14
N GLN A 86 7.50 -5.45 -1.61
CA GLN A 86 7.58 -4.00 -1.69
C GLN A 86 7.59 -3.57 -3.15
N TYR A 87 6.81 -2.55 -3.46
CA TYR A 87 6.65 -1.99 -4.80
C TYR A 87 6.94 -0.50 -4.75
N TYR A 88 7.62 0.02 -5.77
CA TYR A 88 8.11 1.39 -5.77
C TYR A 88 7.65 2.12 -7.03
N PHE A 89 6.93 3.21 -6.83
CA PHE A 89 6.33 3.99 -7.90
C PHE A 89 6.75 5.45 -7.79
N VAL A 90 7.16 6.03 -8.91
CA VAL A 90 7.43 7.46 -9.04
C VAL A 90 6.31 8.11 -9.85
N VAL A 91 5.75 9.19 -9.31
CA VAL A 91 4.77 10.04 -9.97
C VAL A 91 5.46 11.31 -10.42
N GLN A 92 5.45 11.52 -11.73
CA GLN A 92 6.14 12.63 -12.41
C GLN A 92 5.25 13.26 -13.46
N ALA A 93 5.56 14.51 -13.84
CA ALA A 93 4.83 15.20 -14.89
C ALA A 93 5.28 14.66 -16.26
N SER A 94 4.31 14.32 -17.09
CA SER A 94 4.55 14.01 -18.51
C SER A 94 4.60 15.30 -19.36
N TYR A 95 4.92 15.15 -20.64
CA TYR A 95 5.05 16.23 -21.63
C TYR A 95 3.81 17.14 -21.74
N GLY A 96 2.64 16.66 -21.29
CA GLY A 96 1.39 17.43 -21.21
C GLY A 96 0.97 17.89 -19.82
N SER A 97 1.90 17.98 -18.85
CA SER A 97 1.64 18.30 -17.43
C SER A 97 0.68 17.33 -16.70
N ARG A 98 0.39 16.18 -17.30
CA ARG A 98 -0.40 15.12 -16.66
C ARG A 98 0.48 14.26 -15.78
N PRO A 99 0.01 13.85 -14.60
CA PRO A 99 0.74 12.91 -13.75
C PRO A 99 0.85 11.56 -14.46
N VAL A 100 2.06 11.03 -14.52
CA VAL A 100 2.34 9.67 -14.96
C VAL A 100 3.03 8.93 -13.84
N ILE A 101 2.56 7.72 -13.60
CA ILE A 101 3.15 6.80 -12.65
C ILE A 101 4.03 5.78 -13.38
N THR A 102 5.22 5.54 -12.84
CA THR A 102 6.12 4.50 -13.35
C THR A 102 6.62 3.67 -12.19
N GLU A 103 6.57 2.34 -12.34
CA GLU A 103 7.26 1.43 -11.45
C GLU A 103 8.77 1.57 -11.61
N LYS A 104 9.49 1.47 -10.50
CA LYS A 104 10.95 1.59 -10.41
C LYS A 104 11.51 0.53 -9.50
N SER A 105 12.80 0.24 -9.65
CA SER A 105 13.53 -0.50 -8.63
C SER A 105 13.66 0.33 -7.35
N GLU A 106 13.86 -0.34 -6.21
CA GLU A 106 14.12 0.32 -4.92
C GLU A 106 15.28 1.34 -5.03
N ARG A 107 16.38 0.94 -5.68
CA ARG A 107 17.56 1.80 -5.83
C ARG A 107 17.23 3.08 -6.60
N GLU A 108 16.54 2.97 -7.73
CA GLU A 108 16.13 4.13 -8.52
C GLU A 108 15.17 5.03 -7.74
N PHE A 109 14.24 4.42 -6.99
CA PHE A 109 13.30 5.15 -6.15
C PHE A 109 14.01 5.96 -5.07
N ILE A 110 14.91 5.35 -4.31
CA ILE A 110 15.65 6.01 -3.23
C ILE A 110 16.55 7.12 -3.78
N LEU A 111 17.23 6.87 -4.90
CA LEU A 111 18.03 7.89 -5.58
C LEU A 111 17.17 9.08 -6.02
N THR A 112 16.00 8.80 -6.60
CA THR A 112 15.06 9.83 -7.04
C THR A 112 14.54 10.64 -5.86
N ALA A 113 14.21 9.99 -4.73
CA ALA A 113 13.76 10.66 -3.51
C ALA A 113 14.84 11.60 -2.94
N ALA A 114 16.10 11.13 -2.93
CA ALA A 114 17.24 11.93 -2.49
C ALA A 114 17.49 13.14 -3.39
N MET A 115 17.51 12.95 -4.72
CA MET A 115 17.74 14.02 -5.69
C MET A 115 16.65 15.10 -5.66
N ASN A 116 15.41 14.73 -5.33
CA ASN A 116 14.28 15.65 -5.32
C ASN A 116 13.97 16.25 -3.93
N SER A 117 14.82 15.98 -2.92
CA SER A 117 14.65 16.47 -1.54
C SER A 117 13.25 16.21 -0.97
N VAL A 118 12.76 14.99 -1.17
CA VAL A 118 11.38 14.60 -0.86
C VAL A 118 11.20 14.37 0.64
N LYS A 119 10.04 14.78 1.19
CA LYS A 119 9.64 14.54 2.59
C LYS A 119 8.83 13.25 2.76
N GLY A 120 9.06 12.49 3.83
CA GLY A 120 8.31 11.27 4.15
C GLY A 120 9.20 10.15 4.75
N PRO A 121 8.72 8.90 4.79
CA PRO A 121 7.42 8.43 4.27
C PRO A 121 6.22 8.78 5.16
N GLU A 122 5.09 9.14 4.55
CA GLU A 122 3.78 9.21 5.21
C GLU A 122 3.02 7.88 5.00
N GLY A 123 2.58 7.24 6.08
CA GLY A 123 1.96 5.91 6.04
C GLY A 123 0.44 5.94 5.92
N TYR A 124 -0.12 5.06 5.09
CA TYR A 124 -1.54 4.76 4.97
C TYR A 124 -1.74 3.25 5.14
N ASP A 125 -2.54 2.86 6.11
CA ASP A 125 -2.91 1.47 6.34
C ASP A 125 -4.32 1.21 5.81
N LEU A 126 -4.43 0.39 4.77
CA LEU A 126 -5.70 0.01 4.15
C LEU A 126 -6.23 -1.33 4.68
N ALA A 127 -5.58 -1.96 5.66
CA ALA A 127 -5.98 -3.25 6.23
C ALA A 127 -7.26 -3.20 7.10
N ARG A 128 -7.94 -2.04 7.19
CA ARG A 128 -9.05 -1.79 8.14
C ARG A 128 -10.36 -1.36 7.49
N VAL A 129 -10.82 -2.08 6.48
CA VAL A 129 -12.25 -2.08 6.14
C VAL A 129 -12.78 -3.52 6.16
N ALA A 130 -12.72 -4.11 7.35
CA ALA A 130 -13.66 -5.16 7.73
C ALA A 130 -14.74 -4.47 8.57
N ASN A 131 -15.88 -4.19 7.93
CA ASN A 131 -17.18 -4.05 8.58
C ASN A 131 -18.21 -4.66 7.62
#